data_AF-A0A0M8V478-F1
#
_entry.id   AF-A0A0M8V478-F1
#
_cell.length_a   1.000
_cell.length_b   1.000
_cell.length_c   1.000
_cell.angle_alpha   90.00
_cell.angle_beta   90.00
_cell.angle_gamma   90.00
#
_symmetry.space_group_name_H-M   'P 1'
#
loop_
_entity.id
_entity.type
_entity.pdbx_description
1 polymer ?
#
loop_
_entity_poly.entity_id
_entity_poly.type
_entity_poly.pdbx_seq_one_letter_code
_entity_poly.pdbx_strand_id
1 'polypeptide(L)'
;MRPQASASAAAPVPPVSALLLHPLSDRAGWRAVGEITAATCPAWERTLGQLPLREEFVCHLELSAVTFVDVAGASALAMAAQGLSTGRRIVVERPPATLPRLLEMFWPDLSVIEVVAR
;
A
#
# COMPACT_ATOMS: atom_id res chain seq x y z
N MET A 1 29.30 -27.49 27.86
CA MET A 1 28.88 -27.15 26.48
C MET A 1 27.45 -27.59 26.28
N ARG A 2 26.47 -26.66 26.28
CA ARG A 2 25.10 -26.91 25.81
C ARG A 2 24.83 -25.93 24.67
N PRO A 3 24.17 -26.33 23.57
CA PRO A 3 23.93 -25.44 22.44
C PRO A 3 22.83 -24.44 22.80
N GLN A 4 23.11 -23.16 22.58
CA GLN A 4 22.13 -22.08 22.71
C GLN A 4 21.35 -22.01 21.40
N ALA A 5 20.09 -22.46 21.43
CA ALA A 5 19.16 -22.24 20.34
C ALA A 5 18.90 -20.73 20.26
N SER A 6 19.32 -20.10 19.16
CA SER A 6 18.91 -18.75 18.79
C SER A 6 17.41 -18.77 18.53
N ALA A 7 16.63 -18.48 19.57
CA ALA A 7 15.22 -18.15 19.43
C ALA A 7 15.14 -16.79 18.75
N SER A 8 14.85 -16.80 17.45
CA SER A 8 14.46 -15.60 16.70
C SER A 8 13.26 -14.98 17.41
N ALA A 9 13.47 -13.84 18.06
CA ALA A 9 12.41 -13.08 18.71
C ALA A 9 11.39 -12.71 17.64
N ALA A 10 10.20 -13.31 17.72
CA ALA A 10 9.05 -12.85 16.95
C ALA A 10 8.82 -11.38 17.31
N ALA A 11 8.87 -10.51 16.31
CA ALA A 11 8.52 -9.11 16.48
C ALA A 11 7.10 -9.01 17.08
N PRO A 12 6.84 -8.05 17.99
CA PRO A 12 5.52 -7.88 18.55
C PRO A 12 4.52 -7.69 17.41
N VAL A 13 3.45 -8.49 17.41
CA VAL A 13 2.33 -8.29 16.50
C VAL A 13 1.83 -6.87 16.76
N PRO A 14 1.91 -5.95 15.79
CA PRO A 14 1.40 -4.61 15.99
C PRO A 14 -0.08 -4.72 16.39
N PRO A 15 -0.61 -3.80 17.23
CA PRO A 15 -2.04 -3.78 17.49
C PRO A 15 -2.79 -3.80 16.15
N VAL A 16 -3.88 -4.55 16.08
CA VAL A 16 -4.66 -4.83 14.84
C VAL A 16 -5.10 -3.56 14.10
N SER A 17 -4.94 -2.38 14.73
CA SER A 17 -5.23 -1.05 14.20
C SER A 17 -4.02 -0.28 13.65
N ALA A 18 -2.84 -0.87 13.50
CA ALA A 18 -1.66 -0.17 12.99
C ALA A 18 -1.35 -0.57 11.54
N LEU A 19 -1.39 0.43 10.65
CA LEU A 19 -0.84 0.33 9.30
C LEU A 19 0.65 0.66 9.35
N LEU A 20 1.49 -0.31 9.03
CA LEU A 20 2.93 -0.11 8.88
C LEU A 20 3.28 0.08 7.40
N LEU A 21 4.12 1.07 7.12
CA LEU A 21 4.54 1.43 5.77
C LEU A 21 6.07 1.41 5.72
N HIS A 22 6.62 0.53 4.88
CA HIS A 22 8.05 0.34 4.72
C HIS A 22 8.47 0.67 3.29
N PRO A 23 9.51 1.50 3.06
CA PRO A 23 10.04 1.68 1.71
C PRO A 23 10.50 0.33 1.12
N LEU A 24 10.23 0.11 -0.17
CA LEU A 24 10.80 -1.02 -0.90
C LEU A 24 12.30 -0.78 -1.14
N SER A 25 13.11 -1.83 -0.99
CA SER A 25 14.57 -1.73 -1.12
C SER A 25 15.08 -1.90 -2.55
N ASP A 26 14.27 -2.52 -3.41
CA ASP A 26 14.62 -2.91 -4.78
C ASP A 26 13.98 -2.01 -5.85
N ARG A 27 12.92 -1.27 -5.50
CA ARG A 27 12.18 -0.41 -6.42
C ARG A 27 11.52 0.77 -5.70
N ALA A 28 11.12 1.78 -6.46
CA ALA A 28 10.43 2.95 -5.92
C ALA A 28 9.04 2.57 -5.41
N GLY A 29 8.80 2.77 -4.11
CA GLY A 29 7.49 2.54 -3.52
C GLY A 29 7.53 2.06 -2.09
N TRP A 30 6.40 1.50 -1.66
CA TRP A 30 6.18 1.09 -0.27
C TRP A 30 5.48 -0.25 -0.18
N ARG A 31 5.82 -0.97 0.89
CA ARG A 31 5.08 -2.12 1.38
C ARG A 31 4.18 -1.71 2.53
N ALA A 32 2.90 -2.04 2.42
CA ALA A 32 1.92 -1.85 3.49
C ALA A 32 1.66 -3.17 4.22
N VAL A 33 1.53 -3.09 5.54
CA VAL A 33 1.23 -4.22 6.43
C VAL A 33 0.14 -3.81 7.41
N GLY A 34 -0.90 -4.64 7.56
CA GLY A 34 -2.02 -4.40 8.49
C GLY A 34 -3.32 -4.06 7.76
N GLU A 35 -4.03 -3.05 8.23
CA GLU A 35 -5.35 -2.68 7.69
C GLU A 35 -5.37 -1.21 7.25
N ILE A 36 -6.02 -0.95 6.12
CA ILE A 36 -6.29 0.40 5.63
C ILE A 36 -7.74 0.74 5.97
N THR A 37 -7.92 1.48 7.04
CA THR A 37 -9.22 1.89 7.58
C THR A 37 -9.24 3.39 7.82
N ALA A 38 -10.40 3.96 8.12
CA ALA A 38 -10.51 5.34 8.59
C ALA A 38 -9.51 5.70 9.72
N ALA A 39 -9.20 4.76 10.62
CA ALA A 39 -8.26 4.98 11.72
C ALA A 39 -6.79 5.06 11.24
N THR A 40 -6.43 4.35 10.17
CA THR A 40 -5.08 4.32 9.61
C THR A 40 -4.90 5.20 8.37
N CYS A 41 -5.99 5.78 7.87
CA CYS A 41 -6.03 6.63 6.68
C CYS A 41 -5.05 7.81 6.76
N PRO A 42 -4.84 8.51 7.89
CA PRO A 42 -3.86 9.59 7.95
C PRO A 42 -2.41 9.15 7.67
N ALA A 43 -2.03 7.92 8.05
CA ALA A 43 -0.71 7.37 7.74
C ALA A 43 -0.60 6.97 6.25
N TRP A 44 -1.68 6.40 5.72
CA TRP A 44 -1.83 6.04 4.31
C TRP A 44 -1.72 7.27 3.39
N GLU A 45 -2.54 8.30 3.64
CA GLU A 45 -2.56 9.55 2.88
C GLU A 45 -1.22 10.27 2.91
N ARG A 46 -0.55 10.33 4.08
CA ARG A 46 0.79 10.94 4.18
C ARG A 46 1.81 10.23 3.29
N THR A 47 1.68 8.92 3.13
CA THR A 47 2.59 8.14 2.29
C THR A 47 2.26 8.32 0.82
N LEU A 48 0.97 8.28 0.47
CA LEU A 48 0.50 8.57 -0.89
C LEU A 48 0.84 9.99 -1.34
N GLY A 49 0.81 10.97 -0.43
CA GLY A 49 1.20 12.36 -0.70
C GLY A 49 2.68 12.52 -1.07
N GLN A 50 3.52 11.49 -0.86
CA GLN A 50 4.91 11.49 -1.31
C GLN A 50 5.08 10.98 -2.74
N LEU A 51 4.03 10.41 -3.36
CA LEU A 51 4.08 9.90 -4.73
C LEU A 51 4.43 10.99 -5.76
N PRO A 52 3.85 12.22 -5.71
CA PRO A 52 4.20 13.25 -6.69
C PRO A 52 5.63 13.80 -6.52
N LEU A 53 6.22 13.64 -5.33
CA LEU A 53 7.57 14.12 -5.02
C LEU A 53 8.67 13.21 -5.55
N ARG A 54 8.34 11.97 -5.87
CA ARG A 54 9.24 10.99 -6.45
C ARG A 54 9.52 11.30 -7.92
N GLU A 55 10.78 11.20 -8.35
CA GLU A 55 11.18 11.42 -9.74
C GLU A 55 10.83 10.23 -10.63
N GLU A 56 10.55 9.09 -10.02
CA GLU A 56 10.29 7.83 -10.69
C GLU A 56 8.94 7.83 -11.41
N PHE A 57 8.95 7.33 -12.65
CA PHE A 57 7.73 7.20 -13.47
C PHE A 57 6.75 6.14 -12.95
N VAL A 58 7.24 5.18 -12.17
CA VAL A 58 6.43 4.07 -11.65
C VAL A 58 6.66 3.94 -10.17
N CYS A 59 5.58 3.95 -9.39
CA CYS A 59 5.64 3.69 -7.96
C CYS A 59 4.87 2.43 -7.59
N HIS A 60 5.50 1.56 -6.81
CA HIS A 60 4.97 0.26 -6.44
C HIS A 60 4.35 0.31 -5.03
N LEU A 61 3.14 -0.20 -4.89
CA LEU A 61 2.46 -0.40 -3.62
C LEU A 61 2.26 -1.90 -3.40
N GLU A 62 3.09 -2.47 -2.54
CA GLU A 62 3.06 -3.90 -2.21
C GLU A 62 2.09 -4.11 -1.05
N LEU A 63 0.95 -4.78 -1.32
CA LEU A 63 -0.16 -4.90 -0.38
C LEU A 63 -0.42 -6.35 0.07
N SER A 64 0.50 -7.30 -0.16
CA SER A 64 0.30 -8.72 0.22
C SER A 64 0.05 -8.95 1.70
N ALA A 65 0.50 -8.05 2.55
CA ALA A 65 0.32 -8.12 3.99
C ALA A 65 -0.80 -7.20 4.50
N VAL A 66 -1.59 -6.63 3.57
CA VAL A 66 -2.81 -5.88 3.89
C VAL A 66 -4.00 -6.82 3.88
N THR A 67 -4.66 -6.96 5.02
CA THR A 67 -5.79 -7.89 5.18
C THR A 67 -7.13 -7.24 4.84
N PHE A 68 -7.21 -5.91 4.95
CA PHE A 68 -8.44 -5.16 4.76
C PHE A 68 -8.19 -3.75 4.22
N VAL A 69 -9.12 -3.29 3.39
CA VAL A 69 -9.19 -1.90 2.91
C VAL A 69 -10.64 -1.45 2.84
N ASP A 70 -10.94 -0.28 3.41
CA ASP A 70 -12.24 0.37 3.27
C ASP A 70 -12.31 1.33 2.07
N VAL A 71 -13.49 1.90 1.86
CA VAL A 71 -13.75 2.86 0.77
C VAL A 71 -12.93 4.14 0.94
N ALA A 72 -12.62 4.58 2.17
CA ALA A 72 -11.83 5.78 2.40
C ALA A 72 -10.37 5.55 1.97
N GLY A 73 -9.80 4.39 2.30
CA GLY A 73 -8.46 3.97 1.85
C GLY A 73 -8.35 3.86 0.32
N ALA A 74 -9.36 3.28 -0.32
CA ALA A 74 -9.43 3.22 -1.78
C ALA A 74 -9.59 4.61 -2.42
N SER A 75 -10.43 5.46 -1.84
CA SER A 75 -10.59 6.86 -2.26
C SER A 75 -9.28 7.63 -2.18
N ALA A 76 -8.54 7.50 -1.08
CA ALA A 76 -7.25 8.15 -0.89
C ALA A 76 -6.25 7.74 -1.98
N LEU A 77 -6.20 6.44 -2.32
CA LEU A 77 -5.37 5.94 -3.41
C LEU A 77 -5.79 6.53 -4.76
N ALA A 78 -7.09 6.54 -5.06
CA ALA A 78 -7.62 7.10 -6.30
C ALA A 78 -7.33 8.60 -6.45
N MET A 79 -7.44 9.37 -5.36
CA MET A 79 -7.08 10.80 -5.35
C MET A 79 -5.58 11.00 -5.59
N ALA A 80 -4.73 10.20 -4.94
CA ALA A 80 -3.29 10.29 -5.13
C ALA A 80 -2.87 9.97 -6.57
N ALA A 81 -3.49 8.95 -7.16
CA ALA A 81 -3.33 8.58 -8.57
C ALA A 81 -3.71 9.73 -9.52
N GLN A 82 -4.86 10.37 -9.30
CA GLN A 82 -5.32 11.49 -10.12
C GLN A 82 -4.41 12.72 -10.00
N GLY A 83 -3.73 12.89 -8.87
CA GLY A 83 -2.77 13.97 -8.64
C GLY A 83 -1.39 13.75 -9.29
N LEU A 84 -1.16 12.63 -9.98
CA LEU A 84 0.11 12.36 -10.64
C LEU A 84 0.28 13.18 -11.91
N SER A 85 1.51 13.64 -12.15
CA SER A 85 1.88 14.24 -13.43
C SER A 85 1.82 13.20 -14.56
N THR A 86 1.55 13.67 -15.79
CA THR A 86 1.48 12.84 -17.00
C THR A 86 2.68 11.90 -17.13
N GLY A 87 2.42 10.64 -17.52
CA GLY A 87 3.43 9.61 -17.70
C GLY A 87 3.84 8.89 -16.42
N ARG A 88 3.28 9.26 -15.26
CA ARG A 88 3.47 8.54 -13.99
C ARG A 88 2.30 7.61 -13.70
N ARG A 89 2.59 6.50 -13.02
CA ARG A 89 1.60 5.49 -12.63
C ARG A 89 1.93 4.82 -11.30
N ILE A 90 0.89 4.27 -10.67
CA ILE A 90 0.99 3.46 -9.46
C ILE A 90 0.72 2.01 -9.83
N VAL A 91 1.63 1.11 -9.46
CA VAL A 91 1.43 -0.33 -9.59
C VAL A 91 1.07 -0.87 -8.22
N VAL A 92 -0.14 -1.39 -8.07
CA VAL A 92 -0.63 -2.03 -6.86
C VAL A 92 -0.44 -3.54 -6.97
N GLU A 93 0.44 -4.07 -6.14
CA GLU A 93 0.81 -5.49 -6.15
C GLU A 93 0.12 -6.26 -5.03
N ARG A 94 -0.49 -7.38 -5.39
CA ARG A 94 -1.14 -8.33 -4.48
C ARG A 94 -2.13 -7.65 -3.52
N PRO A 95 -3.07 -6.83 -4.02
CA PRO A 95 -4.04 -6.18 -3.15
C PRO A 95 -5.02 -7.18 -2.52
N PRO A 96 -5.62 -6.82 -1.37
CA PRO A 96 -6.80 -7.51 -0.89
C PRO A 96 -7.91 -7.46 -1.95
N ALA A 97 -8.68 -8.54 -2.10
CA ALA A 97 -9.68 -8.70 -3.17
C ALA A 97 -10.77 -7.60 -3.21
N THR A 98 -10.94 -6.87 -2.11
CA THR A 98 -11.85 -5.72 -2.02
C THR A 98 -11.34 -4.53 -2.83
N LEU A 99 -10.02 -4.29 -2.89
CA LEU A 99 -9.48 -3.08 -3.53
C LEU A 99 -9.78 -3.00 -5.03
N PRO A 100 -9.50 -4.04 -5.85
CA PRO A 100 -9.77 -3.96 -7.28
C PRO A 100 -11.27 -3.75 -7.56
N ARG A 101 -12.15 -4.38 -6.76
CA ARG A 101 -13.61 -4.22 -6.87
C ARG A 101 -14.06 -2.80 -6.55
N LEU A 102 -13.49 -2.17 -5.53
CA LEU A 102 -13.78 -0.77 -5.20
C LEU A 102 -13.29 0.18 -6.30
N LEU A 103 -12.09 -0.06 -6.84
CA LEU A 103 -11.54 0.73 -7.94
C LEU A 103 -12.41 0.62 -9.19
N GLU A 104 -12.81 -0.59 -9.57
CA GLU A 104 -13.69 -0.82 -10.72
C GLU A 104 -15.08 -0.18 -10.53
N MET A 105 -15.63 -0.22 -9.32
CA MET A 105 -16.97 0.29 -9.03
C MET A 105 -17.04 1.83 -9.00
N PHE A 106 -16.04 2.49 -8.44
CA PHE A 106 -16.08 3.93 -8.17
C PHE A 106 -15.13 4.75 -9.07
N TRP A 107 -14.09 4.14 -9.63
CA TRP A 107 -13.11 4.80 -10.50
C TRP A 107 -12.73 3.93 -11.72
N PRO A 108 -13.70 3.46 -12.52
CA PRO A 108 -13.44 2.53 -13.63
C PRO A 108 -12.47 3.07 -14.68
N ASP A 109 -12.42 4.40 -14.86
CA ASP A 109 -11.61 5.05 -15.90
C ASP A 109 -10.17 5.37 -15.43
N LEU A 110 -9.81 5.02 -14.19
CA LEU A 110 -8.54 5.42 -13.59
C LEU A 110 -7.37 4.53 -14.03
N SER A 111 -6.91 4.75 -15.27
CA SER A 111 -5.87 3.96 -15.93
C SER A 111 -4.45 4.14 -15.38
N VAL A 112 -4.24 5.14 -14.51
CA VAL A 112 -2.93 5.40 -13.87
C VAL A 112 -2.65 4.47 -12.68
N ILE A 113 -3.65 3.69 -12.26
CA ILE A 113 -3.48 2.59 -11.29
C ILE A 113 -3.47 1.28 -12.06
N GLU A 114 -2.35 0.57 -12.01
CA GLU A 114 -2.21 -0.77 -12.54
C GLU A 114 -2.31 -1.78 -11.38
N VAL A 115 -3.23 -2.74 -11.45
CA VAL A 115 -3.41 -3.76 -10.42
C VAL A 115 -2.79 -5.08 -10.87
N VAL A 116 -1.87 -5.61 -10.08
CA VAL A 116 -1.21 -6.91 -10.30
C VAL A 116 -1.59 -7.87 -9.18
N ALA A 117 -2.70 -8.58 -9.36
CA ALA A 117 -3.13 -9.63 -8.44
C ALA A 117 -2.44 -10.96 -8.82
N ARG A 118 -1.47 -11.42 -8.02
CA ARG A 118 -0.90 -12.77 -8.10
C ARG A 118 -0.66 -13.36 -6.72
#